data_AF-A0A4S2AEC5-F1
#
_entry.id   AF-A0A4S2AEC5-F1
#
_cell.length_a   1.000
_cell.length_b   1.000
_cell.length_c   1.000
_cell.angle_alpha   90.00
_cell.angle_beta   90.00
_cell.angle_gamma   90.00
#
_symmetry.space_group_name_H-M   'P 1'
#
loop_
_entity.id
_entity.type
_entity.pdbx_description
1 polymer ?
#
loop_
_entity_poly.entity_id
_entity_poly.type
_entity_poly.pdbx_seq_one_letter_code
_entity_poly.pdbx_strand_id
1 'polypeptide(L)'
;MALKNTQYDTIMREYHRRQLTNKRRQDECTAEAYTAVPELSEIDSLIASLSVEHAKKLLNGDNFALEDLKEQIAALGDRRRALLTGHGFPADYLEMHYSCADCQDTGFHGTEKCRCFRQAVIDLLYTQSNIREILLEENFENFSFDYYSEKIINPATGLSALATMQKLVAECHEFIRCFDETPDNFFLYGDTGVGKTFLTHCISKDLLESAHSVIYFSAFELFDLFSKTTFGRGDDIAELQQMHAYIFDCDLLIIDDLGTELTNSFVSSQLFLCINERLIRKKSTIISTNMPIDIFRDAYSERVFSRISSNYRMRKLIGDDIRIMKKLRPQIKTKP
;
A
#
# COMPACT_ATOMS: atom_id res chain seq x y z
N MET A 1 -1.78 12.90 -6.32
CA MET A 1 -2.70 12.92 -5.16
C MET A 1 -2.62 14.34 -4.71
N ALA A 2 -3.53 15.20 -5.14
CA ALA A 2 -3.74 16.44 -4.45
C ALA A 2 -4.72 15.97 -3.41
N LEU A 3 -4.12 15.49 -2.34
CA LEU A 3 -4.76 15.46 -1.05
C LEU A 3 -5.45 16.81 -0.86
N LYS A 4 -6.65 16.83 -0.27
CA LYS A 4 -7.17 18.07 0.32
C LYS A 4 -6.06 18.71 1.12
N ASN A 5 -5.95 20.04 1.15
CA ASN A 5 -4.91 20.70 1.96
C ASN A 5 -4.89 20.15 3.40
N THR A 6 -6.05 19.85 3.97
CA THR A 6 -6.18 19.20 5.28
C THR A 6 -5.63 17.77 5.35
N GLN A 7 -5.86 16.94 4.33
CA GLN A 7 -5.31 15.59 4.23
C GLN A 7 -3.79 15.63 3.97
N TYR A 8 -3.33 16.57 3.14
CA TYR A 8 -1.91 16.81 2.88
C TYR A 8 -1.19 17.20 4.16
N ASP A 9 -1.74 18.19 4.87
CA ASP A 9 -1.22 18.67 6.14
C ASP A 9 -1.21 17.56 7.19
N THR A 10 -2.21 16.68 7.20
CA THR A 10 -2.25 15.54 8.13
C THR A 10 -1.08 14.59 7.89
N ILE A 11 -0.82 14.23 6.63
CA ILE A 11 0.32 13.36 6.28
C ILE A 11 1.63 14.09 6.54
N MET A 12 1.77 15.35 6.13
CA MET A 12 3.00 16.11 6.36
C MET A 12 3.30 16.33 7.84
N ARG A 13 2.29 16.52 8.70
CA ARG A 13 2.49 16.54 10.15
C ARG A 13 3.06 15.22 10.67
N GLU A 14 2.65 14.10 10.10
CA GLU A 14 3.20 12.80 10.46
C GLU A 14 4.66 12.66 10.06
N TYR A 15 5.03 13.09 8.84
CA TYR A 15 6.43 13.11 8.39
C TYR A 15 7.29 14.06 9.24
N HIS A 16 6.81 15.26 9.54
CA HIS A 16 7.50 16.18 10.46
C HIS A 16 7.65 15.56 11.86
N ARG A 17 6.65 14.83 12.35
CA ARG A 17 6.72 14.12 13.63
C ARG A 17 7.80 13.03 13.61
N ARG A 18 7.90 12.25 12.52
CA ARG A 18 8.95 11.23 12.33
C ARG A 18 10.34 11.87 12.33
N GLN A 19 10.55 12.93 11.55
CA GLN A 19 11.82 13.65 11.51
C GLN A 19 12.22 14.21 12.87
N LEU A 20 11.28 14.82 13.61
CA LEU A 20 11.53 15.33 14.96
C LEU A 20 11.88 14.20 15.94
N THR A 21 11.20 13.05 15.82
CA THR A 21 11.44 11.90 16.69
C THR A 21 12.83 11.30 16.43
N ASN A 22 13.19 11.09 15.17
CA ASN A 22 14.49 10.55 14.79
C ASN A 22 15.63 11.51 15.15
N LYS A 23 15.42 12.82 14.98
CA LYS A 23 16.37 13.83 15.44
C LYS A 23 16.55 13.82 16.95
N ARG A 24 15.47 13.77 17.74
CA ARG A 24 15.56 13.67 19.20
C ARG A 24 16.33 12.42 19.62
N ARG A 25 16.05 11.29 18.99
CA ARG A 25 16.77 10.04 19.24
C ARG A 25 18.26 10.18 18.94
N GLN A 26 18.62 10.82 17.83
CA GLN A 26 20.01 11.08 17.48
C GLN A 26 20.69 12.01 18.50
N ASP A 27 20.02 13.09 18.91
CA ASP A 27 20.52 14.03 19.91
C ASP A 27 20.75 13.31 21.26
N GLU A 28 19.84 12.43 21.66
CA GLU A 28 19.96 11.58 22.86
C GLU A 28 21.14 10.61 22.76
N CYS A 29 21.27 9.87 21.65
CA CYS A 29 22.39 8.95 21.42
C CYS A 29 23.73 9.72 21.41
N THR A 30 23.74 10.92 20.83
CA THR A 30 24.93 11.80 20.79
C THR A 30 25.29 12.26 22.21
N ALA A 31 24.33 12.78 22.98
CA ALA A 31 24.58 13.23 24.34
C ALA A 31 25.11 12.09 25.24
N GLU A 32 24.53 10.89 25.10
CA GLU A 32 24.99 9.69 25.80
C GLU A 32 26.43 9.33 25.40
N ALA A 33 26.71 9.25 24.11
CA ALA A 33 28.02 8.90 23.60
C ALA A 33 29.11 9.90 24.05
N TYR A 34 28.81 11.21 24.06
CA TYR A 34 29.78 12.23 24.46
C TYR A 34 30.01 12.24 25.97
N THR A 35 29.00 11.82 26.74
CA THR A 35 29.14 11.62 28.19
C THR A 35 30.02 10.40 28.50
N ALA A 36 29.82 9.31 27.75
CA ALA A 36 30.58 8.07 27.93
C ALA A 36 32.00 8.13 27.35
N VAL A 37 32.18 8.86 26.25
CA VAL A 37 33.43 8.97 25.48
C VAL A 37 33.74 10.46 25.21
N PRO A 38 34.28 11.19 26.20
CA PRO A 38 34.56 12.63 26.06
C PRO A 38 35.52 12.99 24.91
N GLU A 39 36.38 12.05 24.52
CA GLU A 39 37.35 12.17 23.41
C GLU A 39 36.66 12.42 22.05
N LEU A 40 35.36 12.10 21.92
CA LEU A 40 34.58 12.44 20.73
C LEU A 40 34.50 13.96 20.50
N SER A 41 34.42 14.75 21.58
CA SER A 41 34.38 16.21 21.49
C SER A 41 35.69 16.83 20.99
N GLU A 42 36.82 16.17 21.28
CA GLU A 42 38.13 16.58 20.78
C GLU A 42 38.21 16.35 19.28
N ILE A 43 37.73 15.19 18.79
CA ILE A 43 37.70 14.87 17.36
C ILE A 43 36.89 15.93 16.59
N ASP A 44 35.71 16.30 17.08
CA ASP A 44 34.90 17.34 16.43
C ASP A 44 35.60 18.70 16.41
N SER A 45 36.26 19.07 17.50
CA SER A 45 37.03 20.31 17.59
C SER A 45 38.19 20.32 16.59
N LEU A 46 38.88 19.18 16.43
CA LEU A 46 39.91 19.00 15.41
C LEU A 46 39.33 19.14 13.99
N ILE A 47 38.22 18.46 13.68
CA ILE A 47 37.56 18.55 12.37
C ILE A 47 37.19 20.00 12.04
N ALA A 48 36.62 20.74 13.00
CA ALA A 48 36.26 22.14 12.82
C ALA A 48 37.50 23.02 12.55
N SER A 49 38.59 22.82 13.31
CA SER A 49 39.83 23.58 13.14
C SER A 49 40.50 23.32 11.78
N LEU A 50 40.57 22.05 11.36
CA LEU A 50 41.10 21.64 10.06
C LEU A 50 40.29 22.23 8.91
N SER A 51 38.96 22.21 9.03
CA SER A 51 38.07 22.78 8.02
C SER A 51 38.32 24.27 7.81
N VAL A 52 38.53 25.04 8.90
CA VAL A 52 38.83 26.48 8.82
C VAL A 52 40.24 26.73 8.24
N GLU A 53 41.22 25.92 8.60
CA GLU A 53 42.58 26.03 8.08
C GLU A 53 42.61 25.80 6.56
N HIS A 54 41.97 24.73 6.09
CA HIS A 54 41.93 24.38 4.67
C HIS A 54 41.09 25.35 3.83
N ALA A 55 40.02 25.93 4.40
CA ALA A 55 39.29 27.00 3.74
C ALA A 55 40.18 28.22 3.43
N LYS A 56 41.08 28.58 4.36
CA LYS A 56 42.06 29.66 4.13
C LYS A 56 43.08 29.30 3.05
N LYS A 57 43.57 28.04 3.02
CA LYS A 57 44.51 27.55 1.99
C LYS A 57 43.90 27.62 0.58
N LEU A 58 42.62 27.23 0.43
CA LEU A 58 41.89 27.33 -0.83
C LEU A 58 41.75 28.77 -1.34
N LEU A 59 41.40 29.71 -0.46
CA LEU A 59 41.31 31.13 -0.81
C LEU A 59 42.67 31.71 -1.26
N ASN A 60 43.78 31.13 -0.80
CA ASN A 60 45.13 31.50 -1.17
C ASN A 60 45.65 30.77 -2.43
N GLY A 61 44.79 30.01 -3.14
CA GLY A 61 45.11 29.41 -4.43
C GLY A 61 45.71 28.00 -4.38
N ASP A 62 45.63 27.30 -3.25
CA ASP A 62 46.11 25.92 -3.14
C ASP A 62 45.04 24.91 -3.63
N ASN A 63 45.29 24.31 -4.79
CA ASN A 63 44.38 23.36 -5.42
C ASN A 63 44.40 21.97 -4.77
N PHE A 64 45.44 21.61 -3.99
CA PHE A 64 45.53 20.31 -3.31
C PHE A 64 44.89 20.31 -1.91
N ALA A 65 44.56 21.50 -1.39
CA ALA A 65 43.99 21.67 -0.05
C ALA A 65 42.65 20.92 0.15
N LEU A 66 41.90 20.64 -0.92
CA LEU A 66 40.64 19.86 -0.84
C LEU A 66 40.86 18.36 -0.68
N GLU A 67 41.88 17.78 -1.33
CA GLU A 67 42.17 16.35 -1.25
C GLU A 67 42.76 16.00 0.12
N ASP A 68 43.71 16.82 0.59
CA ASP A 68 44.32 16.67 1.93
C ASP A 68 43.27 16.81 3.04
N LEU A 69 42.34 17.76 2.93
CA LEU A 69 41.25 17.90 3.89
C LEU A 69 40.36 16.64 3.94
N LYS A 70 40.03 16.05 2.79
CA LYS A 70 39.19 14.84 2.72
C LYS A 70 39.88 13.66 3.40
N GLU A 71 41.17 13.47 3.16
CA GLU A 71 41.96 12.38 3.76
C GLU A 71 42.03 12.51 5.29
N GLN A 72 42.31 13.72 5.78
CA GLN A 72 42.37 13.97 7.23
C GLN A 72 41.00 13.82 7.92
N ILE A 73 39.91 14.28 7.29
CA ILE A 73 38.55 14.08 7.82
C ILE A 73 38.20 12.58 7.83
N ALA A 74 38.59 11.81 6.81
CA ALA A 74 38.35 10.37 6.77
C ALA A 74 39.08 9.64 7.91
N ALA A 75 40.36 9.97 8.14
CA ALA A 75 41.14 9.39 9.25
C ALA A 75 40.55 9.71 10.63
N LEU A 76 40.04 10.93 10.83
CA LEU A 76 39.33 11.31 12.05
C LEU A 76 37.99 10.58 12.19
N GLY A 77 37.29 10.35 11.08
CA GLY A 77 36.08 9.53 11.03
C GLY A 77 36.33 8.08 11.44
N ASP A 78 37.44 7.48 10.99
CA ASP A 78 37.87 6.13 11.38
C ASP A 78 38.18 6.05 12.88
N ARG A 79 38.92 7.04 13.39
CA ARG A 79 39.22 7.16 14.81
C ARG A 79 37.96 7.28 15.65
N ARG A 80 36.98 8.07 15.20
CA ARG A 80 35.67 8.21 15.86
C ARG A 80 34.94 6.88 15.97
N ARG A 81 34.89 6.12 14.86
CA ARG A 81 34.26 4.78 14.84
C ARG A 81 34.97 3.78 15.75
N ALA A 82 36.31 3.81 15.78
CA ALA A 82 37.10 2.98 16.68
C ALA A 82 36.84 3.30 18.17
N LEU A 83 36.69 4.59 18.52
CA LEU A 83 36.36 5.00 19.88
C LEU A 83 34.96 4.55 20.31
N LEU A 84 33.96 4.70 19.44
CA LEU A 84 32.59 4.23 19.70
C LEU A 84 32.56 2.73 19.95
N THR A 85 33.12 1.95 19.03
CA THR A 85 33.16 0.48 19.13
C THR A 85 33.99 -0.01 20.32
N GLY A 86 35.11 0.66 20.63
CA GLY A 86 35.92 0.39 21.82
C GLY A 86 35.19 0.57 23.15
N HIS A 87 34.15 1.42 23.18
CA HIS A 87 33.32 1.67 24.35
C HIS A 87 31.96 0.94 24.29
N GLY A 88 31.79 0.01 23.36
CA GLY A 88 30.60 -0.84 23.26
C GLY A 88 29.43 -0.23 22.47
N PHE A 89 29.62 0.92 21.83
CA PHE A 89 28.61 1.52 20.93
C PHE A 89 28.77 1.00 19.49
N PRO A 90 27.69 0.87 18.72
CA PRO A 90 27.76 0.65 17.27
C PRO A 90 28.59 1.72 16.55
N ALA A 91 29.22 1.36 15.43
CA ALA A 91 30.06 2.30 14.66
C ALA A 91 29.25 3.47 14.06
N ASP A 92 27.96 3.24 13.80
CA ASP A 92 26.98 4.18 13.25
C ASP A 92 26.11 4.83 14.36
N TYR A 93 26.49 4.70 15.64
CA TYR A 93 25.64 5.15 16.76
C TYR A 93 25.30 6.64 16.75
N LEU A 94 26.15 7.46 16.12
CA LEU A 94 25.96 8.91 15.98
C LEU A 94 25.23 9.29 14.68
N GLU A 95 24.98 8.33 13.79
CA GLU A 95 24.34 8.58 12.50
C GLU A 95 22.83 8.74 12.66
N MET A 96 22.20 9.42 11.70
CA MET A 96 20.75 9.58 11.68
C MET A 96 20.10 8.32 11.12
N HIS A 97 19.30 7.63 11.93
CA HIS A 97 18.47 6.51 11.48
C HIS A 97 17.09 7.00 11.07
N TYR A 98 16.78 6.89 9.77
CA TYR A 98 15.49 7.29 9.20
C TYR A 98 14.47 6.15 9.24
N SER A 99 13.19 6.50 9.32
CA SER A 99 12.09 5.51 9.24
C SER A 99 11.93 4.98 7.81
N CYS A 100 12.14 5.84 6.81
CA CYS A 100 12.22 5.49 5.41
C CYS A 100 13.60 5.85 4.86
N ALA A 101 14.40 4.83 4.53
CA ALA A 101 15.73 5.00 3.96
C ALA A 101 15.71 5.72 2.59
N ASP A 102 14.66 5.49 1.80
CA ASP A 102 14.55 6.02 0.44
C ASP A 102 14.42 7.55 0.42
N CYS A 103 13.48 8.10 1.20
CA CYS A 103 13.19 9.53 1.22
C CYS A 103 13.74 10.27 2.44
N GLN A 104 14.41 9.57 3.36
CA GLN A 104 14.92 10.13 4.61
C GLN A 104 13.82 10.88 5.40
N ASP A 105 12.65 10.24 5.50
CA ASP A 105 11.45 10.78 6.16
C ASP A 105 10.96 12.14 5.64
N THR A 106 11.28 12.48 4.38
CA THR A 106 10.69 13.66 3.73
C THR A 106 9.36 13.34 3.03
N GLY A 107 9.19 12.08 2.61
CA GLY A 107 8.08 11.64 1.77
C GLY A 107 8.27 11.87 0.28
N PHE A 108 9.41 12.44 -0.15
CA PHE A 108 9.66 12.82 -1.54
C PHE A 108 11.07 12.47 -2.01
N HIS A 109 11.21 12.25 -3.32
CA HIS A 109 12.46 12.24 -4.06
C HIS A 109 12.47 13.48 -4.97
N GLY A 110 13.00 14.60 -4.47
CA GLY A 110 12.89 15.89 -5.14
C GLY A 110 11.42 16.31 -5.28
N THR A 111 10.89 16.31 -6.50
CA THR A 111 9.49 16.65 -6.79
C THR A 111 8.56 15.44 -6.81
N GLU A 112 9.11 14.22 -6.84
CA GLU A 112 8.32 13.00 -6.92
C GLU A 112 7.96 12.47 -5.54
N LYS A 113 6.74 11.94 -5.38
CA LYS A 113 6.31 11.31 -4.13
C LYS A 113 6.99 9.97 -3.96
N CYS A 114 7.60 9.75 -2.80
CA CYS A 114 8.16 8.46 -2.39
C CYS A 114 7.05 7.41 -2.23
N ARG A 115 7.39 6.13 -2.38
CA ARG A 115 6.49 4.99 -2.11
C ARG A 115 5.84 5.11 -0.73
N CYS A 116 6.61 5.43 0.30
CA CYS A 116 6.08 5.57 1.66
C CYS A 116 5.02 6.67 1.77
N PHE A 117 5.14 7.76 1.00
CA PHE A 117 4.16 8.85 1.02
C PHE A 117 2.89 8.44 0.30
N ARG A 118 3.00 7.76 -0.84
CA ARG A 118 1.83 7.18 -1.55
C ARG A 118 1.09 6.21 -0.64
N GLN A 119 1.82 5.36 0.08
CA GLN A 119 1.25 4.45 1.08
C GLN A 119 0.54 5.22 2.20
N ALA A 120 1.15 6.28 2.75
CA ALA A 120 0.52 7.11 3.76
C ALA A 120 -0.78 7.78 3.28
N VAL A 121 -0.89 8.11 1.99
CA VAL A 121 -2.16 8.58 1.43
C VAL A 121 -3.21 7.49 1.40
N ILE A 122 -2.84 6.31 0.91
CA ILE A 122 -3.75 5.17 0.84
C ILE A 122 -4.23 4.82 2.25
N ASP A 123 -3.32 4.75 3.20
CA ASP A 123 -3.59 4.57 4.61
C ASP A 123 -4.59 5.58 5.17
N LEU A 124 -4.44 6.86 4.80
CA LEU A 124 -5.37 7.91 5.21
C LEU A 124 -6.76 7.70 4.60
N LEU A 125 -6.84 7.33 3.31
CA LEU A 125 -8.10 7.03 2.63
C LEU A 125 -8.80 5.81 3.25
N TYR A 126 -8.03 4.78 3.60
CA TYR A 126 -8.53 3.57 4.26
C TYR A 126 -9.02 3.86 5.69
N THR A 127 -8.35 4.75 6.41
CA THR A 127 -8.80 5.19 7.73
C THR A 127 -10.12 5.96 7.64
N GLN A 128 -10.34 6.70 6.54
CA GLN A 128 -11.58 7.44 6.29
C GLN A 128 -12.74 6.53 5.84
N SER A 129 -12.47 5.34 5.30
CA SER A 129 -13.48 4.39 4.82
C SER A 129 -13.82 3.27 5.81
N ASN A 130 -13.33 3.33 7.06
CA ASN A 130 -13.47 2.29 8.10
C ASN A 130 -12.96 0.87 7.72
N ILE A 131 -12.38 0.70 6.54
CA ILE A 131 -11.94 -0.61 6.05
C ILE A 131 -10.83 -1.19 6.93
N ARG A 132 -10.01 -0.36 7.59
CA ARG A 132 -8.96 -0.83 8.52
C ARG A 132 -9.52 -1.67 9.66
N GLU A 133 -10.66 -1.30 10.23
CA GLU A 133 -11.30 -2.08 11.30
C GLU A 133 -11.79 -3.43 10.74
N ILE A 134 -12.32 -3.42 9.51
CA ILE A 134 -12.77 -4.63 8.82
C ILE A 134 -11.60 -5.58 8.57
N LEU A 135 -10.44 -5.10 8.13
CA LEU A 135 -9.26 -5.94 7.84
C LEU A 135 -8.68 -6.63 9.09
N LEU A 136 -8.95 -6.12 10.30
CA LEU A 136 -8.58 -6.81 11.54
C LEU A 136 -9.36 -8.11 11.74
N GLU A 137 -10.61 -8.15 11.27
CA GLU A 137 -11.49 -9.31 11.39
C GLU A 137 -11.53 -10.16 10.12
N GLU A 138 -11.54 -9.55 8.94
CA GLU A 138 -11.69 -10.20 7.64
C GLU A 138 -10.34 -10.41 6.95
N ASN A 139 -9.65 -11.50 7.32
CA ASN A 139 -8.34 -11.85 6.80
C ASN A 139 -8.11 -13.38 6.78
N PHE A 140 -6.99 -13.81 6.19
CA PHE A 140 -6.66 -15.24 6.06
C PHE A 140 -6.50 -15.95 7.40
N GLU A 141 -6.09 -15.25 8.47
CA GLU A 141 -5.95 -15.83 9.82
C GLU A 141 -7.30 -16.21 10.42
N ASN A 142 -8.34 -15.41 10.12
CA ASN A 142 -9.72 -15.63 10.57
C ASN A 142 -10.59 -16.37 9.54
N PHE A 143 -10.01 -16.77 8.40
CA PHE A 143 -10.71 -17.53 7.39
C PHE A 143 -10.97 -18.96 7.89
N SER A 144 -12.20 -19.47 7.72
CA SER A 144 -12.54 -20.86 8.06
C SER A 144 -13.25 -21.55 6.91
N PHE A 145 -12.78 -22.75 6.60
CA PHE A 145 -13.39 -23.65 5.62
C PHE A 145 -14.70 -24.29 6.11
N ASP A 146 -15.01 -24.23 7.41
CA ASP A 146 -16.18 -24.89 8.02
C ASP A 146 -17.53 -24.34 7.52
N TYR A 147 -17.51 -23.15 6.92
CA TYR A 147 -18.69 -22.51 6.35
C TYR A 147 -19.01 -22.98 4.93
N TYR A 148 -18.15 -23.81 4.31
CA TYR A 148 -18.32 -24.24 2.93
C TYR A 148 -18.71 -25.72 2.86
N SER A 149 -19.83 -26.01 2.19
CA SER A 149 -20.42 -27.34 2.14
C SER A 149 -19.76 -28.25 1.10
N GLU A 150 -19.48 -29.51 1.47
CA GLU A 150 -19.09 -30.56 0.52
C GLU A 150 -20.25 -31.03 -0.37
N LYS A 151 -21.50 -30.78 0.06
CA LYS A 151 -22.71 -31.29 -0.61
C LYS A 151 -23.21 -30.39 -1.73
N ILE A 152 -22.86 -29.11 -1.70
CA ILE A 152 -23.25 -28.15 -2.74
C ILE A 152 -22.20 -28.25 -3.85
N ILE A 153 -22.59 -28.81 -5.00
CA ILE A 153 -21.70 -29.05 -6.13
C ILE A 153 -21.94 -28.02 -7.24
N ASN A 154 -20.87 -27.46 -7.79
CA ASN A 154 -20.94 -26.63 -8.97
C ASN A 154 -21.18 -27.52 -10.20
N PRO A 155 -22.32 -27.42 -10.89
CA PRO A 155 -22.62 -28.30 -12.02
C PRO A 155 -21.65 -28.12 -13.20
N ALA A 156 -21.03 -26.95 -13.34
CA ALA A 156 -20.11 -26.66 -14.44
C ALA A 156 -18.70 -27.25 -14.22
N THR A 157 -18.25 -27.37 -12.96
CA THR A 157 -16.89 -27.84 -12.64
C THR A 157 -16.86 -29.20 -11.95
N GLY A 158 -17.99 -29.68 -11.42
CA GLY A 158 -18.08 -30.89 -10.60
C GLY A 158 -17.47 -30.75 -9.19
N LEU A 159 -16.95 -29.58 -8.83
CA LEU A 159 -16.35 -29.34 -7.53
C LEU A 159 -17.40 -28.92 -6.49
N SER A 160 -17.20 -29.36 -5.24
CA SER A 160 -18.00 -28.87 -4.11
C SER A 160 -17.69 -27.41 -3.78
N ALA A 161 -18.56 -26.76 -3.01
CA ALA A 161 -18.31 -25.40 -2.50
C ALA A 161 -17.01 -25.37 -1.68
N LEU A 162 -16.77 -26.38 -0.84
CA LEU A 162 -15.53 -26.52 -0.08
C LEU A 162 -14.30 -26.66 -1.00
N ALA A 163 -14.32 -27.59 -1.95
CA ALA A 163 -13.18 -27.83 -2.85
C ALA A 163 -12.91 -26.62 -3.75
N THR A 164 -13.97 -25.92 -4.19
CA THR A 164 -13.87 -24.68 -4.95
C THR A 164 -13.18 -23.60 -4.12
N MET A 165 -13.57 -23.46 -2.85
CA MET A 165 -12.99 -22.46 -1.96
C MET A 165 -11.54 -22.77 -1.59
N GLN A 166 -11.20 -24.04 -1.30
CA GLN A 166 -9.82 -24.46 -1.04
C GLN A 166 -8.90 -24.15 -2.22
N LYS A 167 -9.36 -24.45 -3.44
CA LYS A 167 -8.63 -24.12 -4.66
C LYS A 167 -8.47 -22.61 -4.81
N LEU A 168 -9.54 -21.85 -4.58
CA LEU A 168 -9.50 -20.39 -4.71
C LEU A 168 -8.55 -19.75 -3.69
N VAL A 169 -8.59 -20.17 -2.43
CA VAL A 169 -7.66 -19.66 -1.39
C VAL A 169 -6.20 -19.96 -1.76
N ALA A 170 -5.91 -21.16 -2.28
CA ALA A 170 -4.57 -21.49 -2.77
C ALA A 170 -4.13 -20.58 -3.93
N GLU A 171 -5.04 -20.30 -4.87
CA GLU A 171 -4.78 -19.36 -5.97
C GLU A 171 -4.60 -17.91 -5.46
N CYS A 172 -5.30 -17.50 -4.41
CA CYS A 172 -5.12 -16.18 -3.79
C CYS A 172 -3.73 -16.05 -3.14
N HIS A 173 -3.27 -17.07 -2.42
CA HIS A 173 -1.90 -17.07 -1.88
C HIS A 173 -0.84 -17.07 -2.98
N GLU A 174 -1.04 -17.83 -4.06
CA GLU A 174 -0.16 -17.79 -5.22
C GLU A 174 -0.13 -16.39 -5.86
N PHE A 175 -1.30 -15.77 -6.03
CA PHE A 175 -1.43 -14.41 -6.55
C PHE A 175 -0.65 -13.39 -5.72
N ILE A 176 -0.77 -13.44 -4.38
CA ILE A 176 -0.05 -12.54 -3.48
C ILE A 176 1.46 -12.77 -3.57
N ARG A 177 1.90 -14.04 -3.60
CA ARG A 177 3.31 -14.39 -3.66
C ARG A 177 3.97 -13.92 -4.97
N CYS A 178 3.26 -14.03 -6.08
CA CYS A 178 3.77 -13.70 -7.42
C CYS A 178 3.31 -12.30 -7.89
N PHE A 179 2.80 -11.46 -6.99
CA PHE A 179 2.13 -10.21 -7.32
C PHE A 179 3.02 -9.22 -8.09
N ASP A 180 4.30 -9.13 -7.72
CA ASP A 180 5.29 -8.28 -8.39
C ASP A 180 5.81 -8.85 -9.70
N GLU A 181 5.71 -10.17 -9.90
CA GLU A 181 6.31 -10.87 -11.04
C GLU A 181 5.37 -10.90 -12.24
N THR A 182 4.09 -11.18 -12.00
CA THR A 182 3.10 -11.39 -13.06
C THR A 182 1.81 -10.62 -12.75
N PRO A 183 1.39 -9.70 -13.63
CA PRO A 183 0.10 -9.03 -13.47
C PRO A 183 -1.01 -10.06 -13.66
N ASP A 184 -1.94 -10.10 -12.72
CA ASP A 184 -3.04 -11.06 -12.73
C ASP A 184 -4.30 -10.42 -12.16
N ASN A 185 -5.46 -10.95 -12.52
CA ASN A 185 -6.75 -10.32 -12.24
C ASN A 185 -7.78 -11.37 -11.84
N PHE A 186 -8.63 -11.05 -10.87
CA PHE A 186 -9.72 -11.94 -10.48
C PHE A 186 -11.08 -11.33 -10.79
N PHE A 187 -11.99 -12.17 -11.29
CA PHE A 187 -13.40 -11.85 -11.38
C PHE A 187 -14.18 -12.86 -10.53
N LEU A 188 -14.56 -12.45 -9.34
CA LEU A 188 -15.26 -13.25 -8.34
C LEU A 188 -16.77 -13.04 -8.51
N TYR A 189 -17.52 -14.09 -8.82
CA TYR A 189 -18.97 -13.98 -9.02
C TYR A 189 -19.72 -15.13 -8.35
N GLY A 190 -20.98 -14.90 -7.99
CA GLY A 190 -21.81 -15.90 -7.30
C GLY A 190 -22.77 -15.26 -6.33
N ASP A 191 -23.54 -16.06 -5.61
CA ASP A 191 -24.62 -15.58 -4.76
C ASP A 191 -24.14 -14.71 -3.59
N THR A 192 -25.04 -13.93 -3.01
CA THR A 192 -24.74 -13.07 -1.85
C THR A 192 -24.30 -13.91 -0.64
N GLY A 193 -23.31 -13.42 0.10
CA GLY A 193 -22.91 -14.03 1.38
C GLY A 193 -21.97 -15.25 1.27
N VAL A 194 -21.54 -15.65 0.08
CA VAL A 194 -20.62 -16.80 -0.14
C VAL A 194 -19.14 -16.49 0.11
N GLY A 195 -18.80 -15.27 0.55
CA GLY A 195 -17.43 -14.89 0.94
C GLY A 195 -16.58 -14.17 -0.12
N LYS A 196 -17.18 -13.61 -1.18
CA LYS A 196 -16.45 -12.81 -2.20
C LYS A 196 -15.68 -11.63 -1.59
N THR A 197 -16.41 -10.72 -0.92
CA THR A 197 -15.84 -9.55 -0.24
C THR A 197 -14.83 -9.93 0.85
N PHE A 198 -15.07 -11.02 1.58
CA PHE A 198 -14.13 -11.49 2.59
C PHE A 198 -12.78 -11.87 1.96
N LEU A 199 -12.78 -12.55 0.82
CA LEU A 199 -11.54 -12.88 0.11
C LEU A 199 -10.82 -11.64 -0.44
N THR A 200 -11.56 -10.65 -0.96
CA THR A 200 -10.93 -9.41 -1.44
C THR A 200 -10.27 -8.66 -0.29
N HIS A 201 -10.88 -8.65 0.91
CA HIS A 201 -10.27 -8.13 2.14
C HIS A 201 -9.03 -8.91 2.56
N CYS A 202 -9.06 -10.25 2.51
CA CYS A 202 -7.88 -11.07 2.83
C CYS A 202 -6.69 -10.71 1.94
N ILE A 203 -6.90 -10.63 0.62
CA ILE A 203 -5.86 -10.24 -0.34
C ILE A 203 -5.39 -8.80 -0.07
N SER A 204 -6.31 -7.90 0.25
CA SER A 204 -5.98 -6.49 0.54
C SER A 204 -5.06 -6.36 1.74
N LYS A 205 -5.35 -7.08 2.84
CA LYS A 205 -4.52 -7.02 4.06
C LYS A 205 -3.09 -7.43 3.76
N ASP A 206 -2.87 -8.61 3.17
CA ASP A 206 -1.53 -9.13 2.88
C ASP A 206 -0.75 -8.20 1.92
N LEU A 207 -1.42 -7.62 0.93
CA LEU A 207 -0.79 -6.67 0.00
C LEU A 207 -0.46 -5.32 0.65
N LEU A 208 -1.32 -4.82 1.55
CA LEU A 208 -1.03 -3.62 2.33
C LEU A 208 0.15 -3.84 3.29
N GLU A 209 0.23 -5.01 3.94
CA GLU A 209 1.33 -5.38 4.84
C GLU A 209 2.67 -5.51 4.10
N SER A 210 2.64 -5.93 2.83
CA SER A 210 3.80 -5.92 1.93
C SER A 210 4.04 -4.56 1.24
N ALA A 211 3.40 -3.49 1.74
CA ALA A 211 3.53 -2.10 1.30
C ALA A 211 3.16 -1.85 -0.17
N HIS A 212 2.23 -2.62 -0.72
CA HIS A 212 1.62 -2.36 -2.02
C HIS A 212 0.48 -1.37 -1.92
N SER A 213 0.30 -0.59 -2.99
CA SER A 213 -0.82 0.34 -3.10
C SER A 213 -2.11 -0.39 -3.48
N VAL A 214 -2.97 -0.66 -2.50
CA VAL A 214 -4.29 -1.25 -2.72
C VAL A 214 -5.35 -0.16 -2.65
N ILE A 215 -6.29 -0.11 -3.58
CA ILE A 215 -7.47 0.76 -3.52
C ILE A 215 -8.72 -0.09 -3.57
N TYR A 216 -9.59 0.08 -2.58
CA TYR A 216 -10.87 -0.59 -2.48
C TYR A 216 -12.00 0.40 -2.71
N PHE A 217 -12.93 0.05 -3.59
CA PHE A 217 -14.19 0.75 -3.78
C PHE A 217 -15.33 -0.24 -3.90
N SER A 218 -16.48 0.09 -3.32
CA SER A 218 -17.73 -0.45 -3.85
C SER A 218 -17.96 0.09 -5.27
N ALA A 219 -18.63 -0.67 -6.13
CA ALA A 219 -18.94 -0.22 -7.48
C ALA A 219 -19.69 1.12 -7.48
N PHE A 220 -20.62 1.31 -6.54
CA PHE A 220 -21.32 2.58 -6.36
C PHE A 220 -20.36 3.77 -6.12
N GLU A 221 -19.43 3.65 -5.17
CA GLU A 221 -18.46 4.71 -4.87
C GLU A 221 -17.53 5.00 -6.06
N LEU A 222 -17.10 3.96 -6.77
CA LEU A 222 -16.24 4.10 -7.93
C LEU A 222 -16.93 4.91 -9.05
N PHE A 223 -18.17 4.55 -9.39
CA PHE A 223 -18.89 5.25 -10.47
C PHE A 223 -19.40 6.63 -10.06
N ASP A 224 -19.75 6.82 -8.78
CA ASP A 224 -20.03 8.16 -8.25
C ASP A 224 -18.79 9.06 -8.37
N LEU A 225 -17.61 8.55 -8.04
CA LEU A 225 -16.35 9.26 -8.23
C LEU A 225 -16.08 9.59 -9.70
N PHE A 226 -16.25 8.63 -10.61
CA PHE A 226 -16.07 8.86 -12.05
C PHE A 226 -17.07 9.89 -12.60
N SER A 227 -18.32 9.84 -12.15
CA SER A 227 -19.36 10.82 -12.49
C SER A 227 -18.98 12.22 -12.02
N LYS A 228 -18.60 12.36 -10.74
CA LYS A 228 -18.15 13.64 -10.17
C LYS A 228 -16.91 14.18 -10.86
N THR A 229 -15.98 13.32 -11.23
CA THR A 229 -14.77 13.72 -11.96
C THR A 229 -15.08 14.22 -13.37
N THR A 230 -16.05 13.60 -14.05
CA THR A 230 -16.40 13.93 -15.45
C THR A 230 -17.33 15.15 -15.54
N PHE A 231 -18.30 15.27 -14.63
CA PHE A 231 -19.38 16.26 -14.71
C PHE A 231 -19.31 17.35 -13.62
N GLY A 232 -18.43 17.19 -12.64
CA GLY A 232 -18.28 18.13 -11.52
C GLY A 232 -17.87 19.53 -11.98
N ARG A 233 -18.35 20.53 -11.24
CA ARG A 233 -18.01 21.95 -11.40
C ARG A 233 -17.60 22.52 -10.04
N GLY A 234 -16.45 23.15 -9.92
CA GLY A 234 -15.99 23.80 -8.67
C GLY A 234 -14.53 23.51 -8.29
N ASP A 235 -14.14 23.97 -7.10
CA ASP A 235 -12.76 23.92 -6.61
C ASP A 235 -12.26 22.48 -6.30
N ASP A 236 -13.16 21.52 -6.07
CA ASP A 236 -12.84 20.12 -5.77
C ASP A 236 -12.44 19.29 -7.02
N ILE A 237 -12.50 19.84 -8.23
CA ILE A 237 -12.20 19.10 -9.49
C ILE A 237 -10.76 18.59 -9.50
N ALA A 238 -9.81 19.41 -9.05
CA ALA A 238 -8.41 19.04 -9.06
C ALA A 238 -8.21 17.76 -8.22
N GLU A 239 -8.87 17.66 -7.07
CA GLU A 239 -8.79 16.51 -6.17
C GLU A 239 -9.39 15.25 -6.78
N LEU A 240 -10.58 15.37 -7.38
CA LEU A 240 -11.27 14.29 -8.07
C LEU A 240 -10.43 13.74 -9.24
N GLN A 241 -9.83 14.63 -10.05
CA GLN A 241 -8.94 14.23 -11.14
C GLN A 241 -7.69 13.50 -10.64
N GLN A 242 -7.19 13.86 -9.45
CA GLN A 242 -6.05 13.16 -8.87
C GLN A 242 -6.47 11.78 -8.37
N MET A 243 -7.59 11.67 -7.66
CA MET A 243 -8.14 10.38 -7.21
C MET A 243 -8.38 9.44 -8.40
N HIS A 244 -8.92 9.99 -9.49
CA HIS A 244 -9.07 9.31 -10.76
C HIS A 244 -7.73 8.73 -11.23
N ALA A 245 -6.64 9.51 -11.23
CA ALA A 245 -5.32 8.98 -11.61
C ALA A 245 -4.84 7.81 -10.72
N TYR A 246 -5.10 7.83 -9.40
CA TYR A 246 -4.71 6.72 -8.52
C TYR A 246 -5.41 5.42 -8.81
N ILE A 247 -6.66 5.47 -9.24
CA ILE A 247 -7.40 4.29 -9.64
C ILE A 247 -6.68 3.57 -10.78
N PHE A 248 -5.95 4.28 -11.64
CA PHE A 248 -5.18 3.67 -12.74
C PHE A 248 -3.75 3.29 -12.33
N ASP A 249 -3.15 3.98 -11.36
CA ASP A 249 -1.75 3.80 -11.00
C ASP A 249 -1.50 2.90 -9.78
N CYS A 250 -2.51 2.66 -8.94
CA CYS A 250 -2.38 1.75 -7.80
C CYS A 250 -2.08 0.31 -8.27
N ASP A 251 -1.34 -0.41 -7.43
CA ASP A 251 -0.88 -1.77 -7.72
C ASP A 251 -2.05 -2.75 -7.79
N LEU A 252 -2.99 -2.66 -6.84
CA LEU A 252 -4.25 -3.40 -6.86
C LEU A 252 -5.45 -2.46 -6.76
N LEU A 253 -6.40 -2.59 -7.69
CA LEU A 253 -7.73 -2.01 -7.59
C LEU A 253 -8.75 -3.10 -7.30
N ILE A 254 -9.60 -2.88 -6.30
CA ILE A 254 -10.72 -3.77 -5.96
C ILE A 254 -12.02 -3.01 -6.21
N ILE A 255 -12.87 -3.62 -7.03
CA ILE A 255 -14.21 -3.15 -7.35
C ILE A 255 -15.19 -4.17 -6.77
N ASP A 256 -15.72 -3.89 -5.58
CA ASP A 256 -16.61 -4.81 -4.88
C ASP A 256 -18.09 -4.57 -5.21
N ASP A 257 -18.88 -5.64 -5.21
CA ASP A 257 -20.33 -5.61 -5.41
C ASP A 257 -20.76 -4.84 -6.68
N LEU A 258 -20.08 -5.12 -7.80
CA LEU A 258 -20.44 -4.63 -9.12
C LEU A 258 -21.86 -5.09 -9.48
N GLY A 259 -22.73 -4.14 -9.85
CA GLY A 259 -24.17 -4.35 -10.08
C GLY A 259 -25.09 -3.70 -9.07
N THR A 260 -24.54 -3.05 -8.05
CA THR A 260 -25.31 -2.29 -7.05
C THR A 260 -25.61 -0.86 -7.51
N GLU A 261 -24.88 -0.37 -8.51
CA GLU A 261 -25.05 0.95 -9.11
C GLU A 261 -26.16 0.99 -10.17
N LEU A 262 -26.57 2.21 -10.56
CA LEU A 262 -27.46 2.41 -11.69
C LEU A 262 -26.69 2.21 -13.01
N THR A 263 -26.79 1.00 -13.56
CA THR A 263 -26.16 0.65 -14.84
C THR A 263 -26.74 1.48 -15.98
N ASN A 264 -25.90 2.28 -16.63
CA ASN A 264 -26.23 3.07 -17.81
C ASN A 264 -25.03 3.09 -18.77
N SER A 265 -25.19 3.71 -19.94
CA SER A 265 -24.14 3.79 -20.97
C SER A 265 -22.85 4.47 -20.47
N PHE A 266 -22.97 5.43 -19.55
CA PHE A 266 -21.82 6.08 -18.93
C PHE A 266 -21.05 5.10 -18.03
N VAL A 267 -21.73 4.41 -17.12
CA VAL A 267 -21.13 3.38 -16.23
C VAL A 267 -20.42 2.30 -17.02
N SER A 268 -21.06 1.75 -18.05
CA SER A 268 -20.45 0.75 -18.93
C SER A 268 -19.19 1.28 -19.64
N SER A 269 -19.23 2.52 -20.11
CA SER A 269 -18.08 3.15 -20.78
C SER A 269 -16.92 3.42 -19.82
N GLN A 270 -17.22 3.88 -18.60
CA GLN A 270 -16.21 4.13 -17.57
C GLN A 270 -15.58 2.84 -17.06
N LEU A 271 -16.37 1.79 -16.87
CA LEU A 271 -15.84 0.48 -16.50
C LEU A 271 -14.90 -0.06 -17.59
N PHE A 272 -15.30 0.05 -18.86
CA PHE A 272 -14.46 -0.34 -19.98
C PHE A 272 -13.13 0.42 -19.99
N LEU A 273 -13.17 1.75 -19.83
CA LEU A 273 -11.97 2.60 -19.77
C LEU A 273 -11.06 2.19 -18.60
N CYS A 274 -11.63 2.03 -17.41
CA CYS A 274 -10.93 1.62 -16.21
C CYS A 274 -10.17 0.29 -16.41
N ILE A 275 -10.89 -0.74 -16.87
CA ILE A 275 -10.29 -2.06 -17.11
C ILE A 275 -9.21 -1.98 -18.19
N ASN A 276 -9.48 -1.30 -19.30
CA ASN A 276 -8.57 -1.26 -20.43
C ASN A 276 -7.25 -0.56 -20.08
N GLU A 277 -7.32 0.60 -19.42
CA GLU A 277 -6.13 1.34 -18.98
C GLU A 277 -5.28 0.53 -17.99
N ARG A 278 -5.91 -0.14 -17.01
CA ARG A 278 -5.19 -0.96 -16.03
C ARG A 278 -4.53 -2.18 -16.69
N LEU A 279 -5.19 -2.82 -17.64
CA LEU A 279 -4.58 -3.91 -18.42
C LEU A 279 -3.37 -3.44 -19.23
N ILE A 280 -3.46 -2.27 -19.89
CA ILE A 280 -2.33 -1.69 -20.63
C ILE A 280 -1.15 -1.39 -19.70
N ARG A 281 -1.43 -0.85 -18.51
CA ARG A 281 -0.42 -0.52 -17.49
C ARG A 281 0.06 -1.74 -16.69
N LYS A 282 -0.47 -2.94 -16.96
CA LYS A 282 -0.18 -4.17 -16.21
C LYS A 282 -0.43 -4.01 -14.70
N LYS A 283 -1.53 -3.36 -14.34
CA LYS A 283 -1.96 -3.17 -12.95
C LYS A 283 -3.09 -4.15 -12.61
N SER A 284 -2.93 -4.87 -11.52
CA SER A 284 -3.82 -5.96 -11.10
C SER A 284 -5.18 -5.44 -10.65
N THR A 285 -6.25 -6.13 -11.01
CA THR A 285 -7.62 -5.71 -10.68
C THR A 285 -8.44 -6.90 -10.19
N ILE A 286 -9.16 -6.71 -9.10
CA ILE A 286 -10.13 -7.69 -8.59
C ILE A 286 -11.52 -7.07 -8.69
N ILE A 287 -12.43 -7.79 -9.32
CA ILE A 287 -13.83 -7.40 -9.45
C ILE A 287 -14.67 -8.46 -8.77
N SER A 288 -15.62 -8.04 -7.93
CA SER A 288 -16.62 -8.93 -7.35
C SER A 288 -18.04 -8.55 -7.80
N THR A 289 -18.91 -9.53 -8.02
CA THR A 289 -20.32 -9.28 -8.38
C THR A 289 -21.25 -10.37 -7.86
N ASN A 290 -22.47 -9.97 -7.50
CA ASN A 290 -23.57 -10.89 -7.18
C ASN A 290 -24.38 -11.28 -8.43
N MET A 291 -24.07 -10.72 -9.61
CA MET A 291 -24.83 -10.99 -10.83
C MET A 291 -24.40 -12.30 -11.50
N PRO A 292 -25.38 -13.07 -12.03
CA PRO A 292 -25.13 -14.09 -13.04
C PRO A 292 -24.40 -13.51 -14.26
N ILE A 293 -23.60 -14.35 -14.92
CA ILE A 293 -22.70 -13.90 -15.99
C ILE A 293 -23.42 -13.42 -17.26
N ASP A 294 -24.59 -13.98 -17.53
CA ASP A 294 -25.50 -13.61 -18.60
C ASP A 294 -26.07 -12.20 -18.36
N ILE A 295 -26.55 -11.93 -17.14
CA ILE A 295 -27.04 -10.62 -16.74
C ILE A 295 -25.90 -9.58 -16.77
N PHE A 296 -24.71 -9.97 -16.31
CA PHE A 296 -23.53 -9.11 -16.34
C PHE A 296 -23.18 -8.63 -17.76
N ARG A 297 -23.18 -9.55 -18.73
CA ARG A 297 -22.89 -9.21 -20.14
C ARG A 297 -23.90 -8.20 -20.69
N ASP A 298 -25.18 -8.39 -20.36
CA ASP A 298 -26.25 -7.55 -20.87
C ASP A 298 -26.23 -6.16 -20.19
N ALA A 299 -25.83 -6.09 -18.92
CA ALA A 299 -25.73 -4.84 -18.15
C ALA A 299 -24.53 -3.95 -18.54
N TYR A 300 -23.34 -4.53 -18.77
CA TYR A 300 -22.09 -3.76 -19.00
C TYR A 300 -21.56 -3.81 -20.43
N SER A 301 -22.28 -4.43 -21.36
CA SER A 301 -21.91 -4.69 -22.75
C SER A 301 -20.99 -5.89 -22.98
N GLU A 302 -21.13 -6.46 -24.18
CA GLU A 302 -20.28 -7.54 -24.70
C GLU A 302 -18.79 -7.16 -24.71
N ARG A 303 -18.46 -5.88 -24.93
CA ARG A 303 -17.06 -5.42 -24.97
C ARG A 303 -16.38 -5.55 -23.61
N VAL A 304 -17.08 -5.14 -22.54
CA VAL A 304 -16.57 -5.28 -21.16
C VAL A 304 -16.44 -6.75 -20.81
N PHE A 305 -17.47 -7.55 -21.08
CA PHE A 305 -17.45 -8.99 -20.83
C PHE A 305 -16.31 -9.70 -21.56
N SER A 306 -16.06 -9.38 -22.83
CA SER A 306 -14.96 -9.94 -23.62
C SER A 306 -13.60 -9.59 -23.01
N ARG A 307 -13.40 -8.36 -22.57
CA ARG A 307 -12.15 -7.93 -21.90
C ARG A 307 -11.91 -8.67 -20.60
N ILE A 308 -12.93 -8.79 -19.76
CA ILE A 308 -12.83 -9.49 -18.47
C ILE A 308 -12.57 -10.98 -18.70
N SER A 309 -13.40 -11.65 -19.50
CA SER A 309 -13.29 -13.10 -19.72
C SER A 309 -11.96 -13.53 -20.34
N SER A 310 -11.28 -12.64 -21.08
CA SER A 310 -9.98 -12.92 -21.70
C SER A 310 -8.78 -12.65 -20.78
N ASN A 311 -8.91 -11.80 -19.76
CA ASN A 311 -7.76 -11.30 -18.97
C ASN A 311 -7.90 -11.55 -17.46
N TYR A 312 -9.03 -12.10 -17.00
CA TYR A 312 -9.33 -12.32 -15.59
C TYR A 312 -9.55 -13.81 -15.32
N ARG A 313 -9.06 -14.26 -14.17
CA ARG A 313 -9.42 -15.56 -13.58
C ARG A 313 -10.90 -15.50 -13.14
N MET A 314 -11.77 -16.02 -14.00
CA MET A 314 -13.20 -16.15 -13.70
C MET A 314 -13.40 -17.20 -12.61
N ARG A 315 -13.94 -16.81 -11.46
CA ARG A 315 -14.14 -17.71 -10.31
C ARG A 315 -15.57 -17.59 -9.78
N LYS A 316 -16.35 -18.65 -10.01
CA LYS A 316 -17.70 -18.79 -9.47
C LYS A 316 -17.64 -19.32 -8.05
N LEU A 317 -18.08 -18.54 -7.08
CA LEU A 317 -18.32 -18.99 -5.72
C LEU A 317 -19.76 -19.50 -5.62
N ILE A 318 -19.92 -20.59 -4.88
CA ILE A 318 -21.21 -21.22 -4.59
C ILE A 318 -21.23 -21.57 -3.10
N GLY A 319 -22.42 -21.61 -2.50
CA GLY A 319 -22.56 -21.98 -1.09
C GLY A 319 -23.75 -21.29 -0.44
N ASP A 320 -23.90 -21.55 0.86
CA ASP A 320 -24.89 -20.90 1.69
C ASP A 320 -24.41 -19.48 2.10
N ASP A 321 -25.34 -18.64 2.53
CA ASP A 321 -24.99 -17.32 3.07
C ASP A 321 -24.30 -17.46 4.44
N ILE A 322 -22.98 -17.24 4.44
CA ILE A 322 -22.12 -17.38 5.61
C ILE A 322 -22.51 -16.37 6.70
N ARG A 323 -23.03 -15.18 6.33
CA ARG A 323 -23.48 -14.16 7.28
C ARG A 323 -24.68 -14.67 8.08
N ILE A 324 -25.58 -15.40 7.43
CA ILE A 324 -26.72 -16.06 8.09
C ILE A 324 -26.22 -17.21 8.97
N MET A 325 -25.30 -18.05 8.48
CA MET A 325 -24.73 -19.15 9.26
C MET A 325 -24.05 -18.66 10.54
N LYS A 326 -23.27 -17.57 10.48
CA LYS A 326 -22.62 -16.96 11.65
C LYS A 326 -23.62 -16.43 12.69
N LYS A 327 -24.79 -15.92 12.25
CA LYS A 327 -25.87 -15.49 13.16
C LYS A 327 -26.57 -16.68 13.82
N LEU A 328 -26.75 -17.78 13.10
CA LEU A 328 -27.45 -18.98 13.58
C LEU A 328 -26.56 -19.90 14.43
N ARG A 329 -25.23 -19.87 14.24
CA ARG A 329 -24.24 -20.56 15.05
C ARG A 329 -23.45 -19.54 15.87
N PRO A 330 -23.94 -19.08 17.04
CA PRO A 330 -23.13 -18.24 17.90
C PRO A 330 -21.86 -19.01 18.27
N GLN A 331 -20.71 -18.45 17.93
CA GLN A 331 -19.41 -19.01 18.29
C GLN A 331 -19.38 -19.22 19.81
N ILE A 332 -19.24 -20.48 20.25
CA ILE A 332 -18.83 -20.76 21.61
C ILE A 332 -17.41 -20.19 21.69
N LYS A 333 -17.27 -19.00 22.28
CA LYS A 333 -15.96 -18.42 22.58
C LYS A 333 -15.26 -19.34 23.58
N THR A 334 -14.54 -20.34 23.10
CA THR A 334 -13.49 -21.00 23.88
C THR A 334 -12.35 -19.99 23.98
N LYS A 335 -12.41 -19.14 25.01
CA LYS A 335 -11.23 -18.40 25.45
C LYS A 335 -10.18 -19.42 25.91
N PRO A 336 -8.91 -19.30 25.48
CA PRO A 336 -7.80 -19.94 26.20
C PRO A 336 -7.67 -19.39 27.62
#